data_AF-A0A6P5MSH5-F1
#
_entry.id   AF-A0A6P5MSH5-F1
#
_cell.length_a   1.000
_cell.length_b   1.000
_cell.length_c   1.000
_cell.angle_alpha   90.00
_cell.angle_beta   90.00
_cell.angle_gamma   90.00
#
_symmetry.space_group_name_H-M   'P 1'
#
loop_
_entity.id
_entity.type
_entity.pdbx_description
1 polymer ?
#
loop_
_entity_poly.entity_id
_entity_poly.type
_entity_poly.pdbx_seq_one_letter_code
_entity_poly.pdbx_strand_id
1 'polypeptide(L)'
;MVDPLGCVPSTVGNENSSNPHENVADHFVIDDHGCLQEDEIPKVEMWFVQLQMAHEFYVTYAKNVGFATKIMTTTCDKITKKPVNEAIHCNRDGFCGSRVKAPTRKNTISATGCKVRIYVKFDKDIQEWILFKVELRHSHPCSVRKAVHYHEYRELTMHAKCVIEDNDEVGI
;
A
#
# COMPACT_ATOMS: atom_id res chain seq x y z
N MET A 1 -2.79 4.31 -70.38
CA MET A 1 -3.56 3.45 -69.46
C MET A 1 -2.55 2.63 -68.67
N VAL A 2 -2.50 2.92 -67.36
CA VAL A 2 -2.15 2.12 -66.17
C VAL A 2 -0.99 1.10 -66.18
N ASP A 3 -0.13 1.23 -65.15
CA ASP A 3 0.96 0.37 -64.70
C ASP A 3 0.60 -1.11 -64.44
N PRO A 4 1.63 -1.94 -64.20
CA PRO A 4 1.58 -2.84 -63.05
C PRO A 4 2.79 -2.73 -62.11
N LEU A 5 2.46 -2.85 -60.83
CA LEU A 5 3.29 -2.86 -59.63
C LEU A 5 4.42 -3.91 -59.64
N GLY A 6 5.56 -3.53 -59.08
CA GLY A 6 6.60 -4.45 -58.60
C GLY A 6 7.57 -3.75 -57.65
N CYS A 7 7.31 -3.83 -56.34
CA CYS A 7 8.24 -3.42 -55.28
C CYS A 7 9.04 -4.62 -54.77
N VAL A 8 10.37 -4.54 -54.78
CA VAL A 8 11.32 -5.37 -54.01
C VAL A 8 12.50 -4.46 -53.57
N PRO A 9 13.06 -4.63 -52.35
CA PRO A 9 13.62 -3.51 -51.58
C PRO A 9 15.11 -3.27 -51.83
N SER A 10 15.53 -2.01 -51.71
CA SER A 10 16.94 -1.62 -51.72
C SER A 10 17.55 -1.73 -50.32
N THR A 11 18.70 -2.38 -50.27
CA THR A 11 19.65 -2.49 -49.16
C THR A 11 20.42 -1.19 -48.93
N VAL A 12 20.51 -0.77 -47.67
CA VAL A 12 21.52 0.13 -47.06
C VAL A 12 21.57 -0.38 -45.61
N GLY A 13 22.67 -0.84 -45.02
CA GLY A 13 24.01 -0.26 -44.89
C GLY A 13 24.37 -0.54 -43.43
N ASN A 14 25.41 -1.34 -43.20
CA ASN A 14 26.05 -1.55 -41.90
C ASN A 14 26.76 -0.27 -41.47
N GLU A 15 26.92 0.00 -40.16
CA GLU A 15 28.18 0.41 -39.47
C GLU A 15 27.92 0.50 -37.94
N ASN A 16 28.48 -0.48 -37.23
CA ASN A 16 29.09 -0.52 -35.90
C ASN A 16 28.97 0.73 -34.99
N SER A 17 28.47 0.58 -33.75
CA SER A 17 29.07 1.23 -32.57
C SER A 17 28.52 0.69 -31.24
N SER A 18 29.42 0.06 -30.49
CA SER A 18 29.72 0.32 -29.07
C SER A 18 28.56 0.49 -28.06
N ASN A 19 28.42 -0.47 -27.13
CA ASN A 19 27.89 -0.20 -25.79
C ASN A 19 28.93 0.63 -25.01
N PRO A 20 28.49 1.62 -24.20
CA PRO A 20 28.63 1.43 -22.77
C PRO A 20 27.46 2.01 -21.94
N HIS A 21 27.08 1.22 -20.94
CA HIS A 21 26.49 1.56 -19.64
C HIS A 21 26.45 3.07 -19.26
N GLU A 22 25.25 3.61 -19.08
CA GLU A 22 25.00 4.70 -18.12
C GLU A 22 23.81 4.36 -17.22
N ASN A 23 24.14 4.25 -15.94
CA ASN A 23 23.22 4.23 -14.81
C ASN A 23 22.31 5.46 -14.87
N VAL A 24 21.03 5.26 -15.20
CA VAL A 24 20.02 6.20 -14.73
C VAL A 24 19.66 5.74 -13.33
N ALA A 25 20.22 6.44 -12.35
CA ALA A 25 19.75 6.39 -10.98
C ALA A 25 18.23 6.59 -11.02
N ASP A 26 17.47 5.57 -10.66
CA ASP A 26 16.03 5.72 -10.46
C ASP A 26 15.82 6.38 -9.10
N HIS A 27 16.19 7.65 -9.05
CA HIS A 27 16.10 8.53 -7.92
C HIS A 27 14.86 9.40 -8.08
N PHE A 28 13.66 8.83 -7.94
CA PHE A 28 12.46 9.65 -7.79
C PHE A 28 11.49 9.06 -6.76
N VAL A 29 11.55 9.67 -5.58
CA VAL A 29 10.45 9.72 -4.61
C VAL A 29 9.32 10.49 -5.28
N ILE A 30 8.17 9.85 -5.49
CA ILE A 30 6.94 10.57 -5.78
C ILE A 30 5.97 10.22 -4.65
N ASP A 31 6.02 11.05 -3.60
CA ASP A 31 4.88 11.28 -2.71
C ASP A 31 3.85 12.04 -3.54
N ASP A 32 3.06 11.32 -4.34
CA ASP A 32 1.94 11.91 -5.07
C ASP A 32 0.74 12.05 -4.13
N HIS A 33 0.89 12.92 -3.12
CA HIS A 33 -0.25 13.42 -2.34
C HIS A 33 -0.94 14.58 -3.05
N GLY A 34 -0.49 14.97 -4.26
CA GLY A 34 -0.95 16.17 -4.96
C GLY A 34 -2.44 16.18 -5.32
N CYS A 35 -3.11 15.02 -5.25
CA CYS A 35 -4.55 14.88 -5.48
C CYS A 35 -5.39 14.77 -4.20
N LEU A 36 -4.77 14.65 -3.02
CA LEU A 36 -5.48 14.52 -1.74
C LEU A 36 -5.74 15.91 -1.16
N GLN A 37 -6.88 16.07 -0.52
CA GLN A 37 -7.12 17.27 0.28
C GLN A 37 -6.25 17.23 1.56
N GLU A 38 -5.93 18.40 2.11
CA GLU A 38 -5.03 18.49 3.27
C GLU A 38 -5.56 17.76 4.51
N ASP A 39 -6.87 17.61 4.64
CA ASP A 39 -7.59 16.88 5.69
C ASP A 39 -7.61 15.36 5.47
N GLU A 40 -7.28 14.88 4.27
CA GLU A 40 -7.18 13.45 3.94
C GLU A 40 -5.80 12.87 4.25
N ILE A 41 -4.81 13.74 4.53
CA ILE A 41 -3.43 13.35 4.82
C ILE A 41 -3.27 13.18 6.34
N PRO A 42 -2.82 12.00 6.84
CA PRO A 42 -2.55 11.79 8.25
C PRO A 42 -1.54 12.81 8.77
N LYS A 43 -1.90 13.49 9.86
CA LYS A 43 -1.05 14.49 10.51
C LYS A 43 -0.91 14.18 11.99
N VAL A 44 0.23 14.57 12.55
CA VAL A 44 0.45 14.49 14.00
C VAL A 44 -0.58 15.41 14.67
N GLU A 45 -1.10 14.98 15.82
CA GLU A 45 -2.14 15.65 16.60
C GLU A 45 -3.57 15.58 16.05
N MET A 46 -3.78 14.85 14.95
CA MET A 46 -5.13 14.52 14.50
C MET A 46 -5.81 13.57 15.50
N TRP A 47 -7.05 13.88 15.89
CA TRP A 47 -7.79 13.19 16.94
C TRP A 47 -9.06 12.52 16.41
N PHE A 48 -9.48 11.45 17.08
CA PHE A 48 -10.63 10.63 16.75
C PHE A 48 -11.35 10.20 18.02
N VAL A 49 -12.68 10.23 18.03
CA VAL A 49 -13.46 9.78 19.19
C VAL A 49 -13.30 8.27 19.42
N GLN A 50 -13.07 7.49 18.36
CA GLN A 50 -12.95 6.04 18.42
C GLN A 50 -11.74 5.54 17.63
N LEU A 51 -11.11 4.46 18.11
CA LEU A 51 -10.01 3.79 17.42
C LEU A 51 -10.39 3.36 16.00
N GLN A 52 -11.62 2.83 15.84
CA GLN A 52 -12.15 2.39 14.57
C GLN A 52 -12.19 3.51 13.52
N MET A 53 -12.50 4.75 13.93
CA MET A 53 -12.49 5.89 13.01
C MET A 53 -11.08 6.24 12.55
N ALA A 54 -10.08 6.13 13.43
CA ALA A 54 -8.68 6.29 13.03
C ALA A 54 -8.23 5.21 12.04
N HIS A 55 -8.74 3.98 12.19
CA HIS A 55 -8.48 2.89 11.23
C HIS A 55 -9.09 3.18 9.88
N GLU A 56 -10.37 3.54 9.82
CA GLU A 56 -11.08 3.83 8.58
C GLU A 56 -10.47 5.01 7.83
N PHE A 57 -10.09 6.05 8.58
CA PHE A 57 -9.37 7.19 8.04
C PHE A 57 -8.06 6.75 7.37
N TYR A 58 -7.22 5.99 8.07
CA TYR A 58 -5.92 5.58 7.53
C TYR A 58 -6.04 4.55 6.40
N VAL A 59 -7.04 3.66 6.45
CA VAL A 59 -7.38 2.74 5.36
C VAL A 59 -7.79 3.52 4.11
N THR A 60 -8.60 4.56 4.27
CA THR A 60 -9.03 5.43 3.15
C THR A 60 -7.84 6.15 2.54
N TYR A 61 -6.99 6.75 3.38
CA TYR A 61 -5.72 7.33 2.93
C TYR A 61 -4.87 6.31 2.16
N ALA A 62 -4.69 5.11 2.71
CA ALA A 62 -3.87 4.07 2.07
C ALA A 62 -4.44 3.61 0.72
N LYS A 63 -5.78 3.54 0.57
CA LYS A 63 -6.44 3.28 -0.72
C LYS A 63 -6.14 4.38 -1.73
N ASN A 64 -6.23 5.65 -1.33
CA ASN A 64 -6.02 6.78 -2.21
C ASN A 64 -4.54 6.93 -2.63
N VAL A 65 -3.60 6.58 -1.76
CA VAL A 65 -2.16 6.51 -2.11
C VAL A 65 -1.82 5.23 -2.87
N GLY A 66 -2.57 4.14 -2.64
CA GLY A 66 -2.43 2.88 -3.35
C GLY A 66 -1.47 1.87 -2.70
N PHE A 67 -1.51 1.77 -1.37
CA PHE A 67 -0.87 0.71 -0.59
C PHE A 67 -1.88 0.07 0.36
N ALA A 68 -1.57 -1.08 0.97
CA ALA A 68 -2.42 -1.67 1.99
C ALA A 68 -1.77 -1.58 3.38
N THR A 69 -2.60 -1.58 4.41
CA THR A 69 -2.22 -1.37 5.80
C THR A 69 -2.20 -2.68 6.57
N LYS A 70 -1.35 -2.76 7.60
CA LYS A 70 -1.31 -3.89 8.54
C LYS A 70 -1.16 -3.36 9.96
N ILE A 71 -2.01 -3.83 10.87
CA ILE A 71 -1.83 -3.61 12.31
C ILE A 71 -0.64 -4.45 12.76
N MET A 72 0.38 -3.81 13.34
CA MET A 72 1.62 -4.47 13.76
C MET A 72 1.72 -4.65 15.26
N THR A 73 1.31 -3.65 16.03
CA THR A 73 1.42 -3.70 17.49
C THR A 73 0.23 -3.01 18.09
N THR A 74 -0.45 -3.70 19.00
CA THR A 74 -1.54 -3.15 19.80
C THR A 74 -1.14 -3.36 21.25
N THR A 75 -0.91 -2.29 22.00
CA THR A 75 -0.74 -2.39 23.46
C THR A 75 -2.08 -2.21 24.11
N CYS A 76 -2.43 -3.14 25.01
CA CYS A 76 -3.62 -3.04 25.82
C CYS A 76 -3.29 -2.68 27.27
N ASP A 77 -4.21 -1.98 27.92
CA ASP A 77 -4.18 -1.80 29.36
C ASP A 77 -4.21 -3.19 30.05
N LYS A 78 -3.33 -3.39 31.03
CA LYS A 78 -3.17 -4.68 31.70
C LYS A 78 -4.44 -5.10 32.45
N ILE A 79 -5.19 -4.12 32.97
CA ILE A 79 -6.35 -4.31 33.83
C ILE A 79 -7.62 -4.40 32.97
N THR A 80 -7.88 -3.38 32.16
CA THR A 80 -9.13 -3.32 31.38
C THR A 80 -9.10 -4.13 30.09
N LYS A 81 -7.91 -4.59 29.67
CA LYS A 81 -7.66 -5.28 28.39
C LYS A 81 -8.05 -4.46 27.15
N LYS A 82 -8.39 -3.19 27.31
CA LYS A 82 -8.70 -2.27 26.22
C LYS A 82 -7.42 -1.79 25.54
N PRO A 83 -7.44 -1.56 24.22
CA PRO A 83 -6.30 -1.00 23.51
C PRO A 83 -6.00 0.42 24.03
N VAL A 84 -4.73 0.73 24.24
CA VAL A 84 -4.23 2.05 24.66
C VAL A 84 -3.28 2.67 23.65
N ASN A 85 -2.63 1.84 22.83
CA ASN A 85 -1.88 2.31 21.68
C ASN A 85 -1.91 1.28 20.57
N GLU A 86 -1.72 1.76 19.35
CA GLU A 86 -1.64 0.91 18.18
C GLU A 86 -0.71 1.49 17.12
N ALA A 87 0.01 0.61 16.44
CA ALA A 87 0.86 0.95 15.31
C ALA A 87 0.33 0.27 14.05
N ILE A 88 0.09 1.08 13.02
CA ILE A 88 -0.43 0.63 11.72
C ILE A 88 0.62 0.94 10.65
N HIS A 89 1.10 -0.09 9.99
CA HIS A 89 2.22 -0.02 9.04
C HIS A 89 1.74 -0.28 7.61
N CYS A 90 2.57 0.06 6.62
CA CYS A 90 2.40 -0.42 5.26
C CYS A 90 2.61 -1.95 5.21
N ASN A 91 1.83 -2.67 4.40
CA ASN A 91 1.96 -4.12 4.25
C ASN A 91 3.28 -4.57 3.59
N ARG A 92 4.01 -3.64 2.97
CA ARG A 92 5.38 -3.85 2.45
C ARG A 92 6.46 -3.47 3.47
N ASP A 93 6.09 -3.27 4.73
CA ASP A 93 7.02 -3.15 5.84
C ASP A 93 7.76 -4.48 6.07
N GLY A 94 9.07 -4.40 6.37
CA GLY A 94 9.97 -5.54 6.51
C GLY A 94 10.49 -6.14 5.20
N PHE A 95 11.32 -7.18 5.31
CA PHE A 95 11.82 -8.01 4.21
C PHE A 95 11.15 -9.39 4.30
N CYS A 96 10.45 -9.81 3.24
CA CYS A 96 10.02 -11.19 3.09
C CYS A 96 11.05 -11.90 2.21
N GLY A 97 12.13 -12.37 2.84
CA GLY A 97 13.06 -13.28 2.18
C GLY A 97 12.34 -14.60 1.90
N SER A 98 11.98 -14.85 0.64
CA SER A 98 11.55 -16.18 0.22
C SER A 98 12.67 -17.17 0.56
N ARG A 99 12.39 -18.13 1.45
CA ARG A 99 13.34 -19.23 1.75
C ARG A 99 13.32 -20.33 0.69
N VAL A 100 12.47 -20.20 -0.34
CA VAL A 100 12.29 -21.23 -1.37
C VAL A 100 12.78 -20.71 -2.72
N LYS A 101 13.81 -21.38 -3.27
CA LYS A 101 14.27 -21.20 -4.65
C LYS A 101 13.31 -21.92 -5.63
N ALA A 102 12.06 -21.48 -5.71
CA ALA A 102 11.12 -21.98 -6.71
C ALA A 102 11.21 -21.13 -7.99
N PRO A 103 11.21 -21.72 -9.20
CA PRO A 103 11.19 -20.96 -10.44
C PRO A 103 9.87 -20.20 -10.56
N THR A 104 9.95 -18.88 -10.44
CA THR A 104 8.96 -17.89 -10.93
C THR A 104 7.49 -18.12 -10.53
N ARG A 105 7.11 -17.71 -9.31
CA ARG A 105 5.83 -16.98 -9.15
C ARG A 105 6.16 -15.49 -9.22
N LYS A 106 5.76 -14.82 -10.31
CA LYS A 106 5.98 -13.37 -10.55
C LYS A 106 5.28 -12.42 -9.55
N ASN A 107 4.64 -12.95 -8.50
CA ASN A 107 3.80 -12.18 -7.57
C ASN A 107 4.38 -12.14 -6.15
N THR A 108 5.71 -12.23 -5.99
CA THR A 108 6.32 -11.95 -4.69
C THR A 108 6.30 -10.44 -4.52
N ILE A 109 5.33 -9.93 -3.73
CA ILE A 109 5.37 -8.57 -3.21
C ILE A 109 6.68 -8.47 -2.42
N SER A 110 7.70 -7.87 -3.03
CA SER A 110 8.99 -7.67 -2.40
C SER A 110 8.79 -6.68 -1.26
N ALA A 111 8.67 -7.19 -0.03
CA ALA A 111 8.61 -6.32 1.14
C ALA A 111 9.90 -5.49 1.15
N THR A 112 9.75 -4.19 0.93
CA THR A 112 10.82 -3.27 0.51
C THR A 112 11.44 -2.56 1.72
N GLY A 113 11.20 -3.08 2.94
CA GLY A 113 11.54 -2.36 4.17
C GLY A 113 10.85 -1.00 4.24
N CYS A 114 9.57 -0.93 3.83
CA CYS A 114 8.82 0.32 3.81
C CYS A 114 8.66 0.87 5.22
N LYS A 115 9.12 2.10 5.46
CA LYS A 115 9.08 2.73 6.79
C LYS A 115 7.76 3.45 7.09
N VAL A 116 6.77 3.33 6.21
CA VAL A 116 5.49 4.01 6.38
C VAL A 116 4.69 3.40 7.50
N ARG A 117 4.39 4.22 8.50
CA ARG A 117 3.67 3.83 9.71
C ARG A 117 3.05 5.02 10.40
N ILE A 118 1.93 4.76 11.05
CA ILE A 118 1.29 5.68 11.98
C ILE A 118 1.19 5.04 13.35
N TYR A 119 1.17 5.89 14.36
CA TYR A 119 0.95 5.48 15.73
C TYR A 119 -0.22 6.25 16.32
N VAL A 120 -1.19 5.50 16.81
CA VAL A 120 -2.38 6.01 17.48
C VAL A 120 -2.24 5.70 18.97
N LYS A 121 -2.53 6.66 19.84
CA LYS A 121 -2.60 6.44 21.30
C LYS A 121 -3.94 6.95 21.83
N PHE A 122 -4.46 6.29 22.84
CA PHE A 122 -5.59 6.80 23.59
C PHE A 122 -5.09 7.82 24.62
N ASP A 123 -5.61 9.03 24.54
CA ASP A 123 -5.35 10.09 25.49
C ASP A 123 -6.44 10.09 26.57
N LYS A 124 -6.02 9.95 27.83
CA LYS A 124 -6.95 9.81 28.96
C LYS A 124 -7.55 11.15 29.40
N ASP A 125 -6.87 12.25 29.10
CA ASP A 125 -7.28 13.59 29.57
C ASP A 125 -8.42 14.12 28.70
N ILE A 126 -8.30 13.93 27.38
CA ILE A 126 -9.34 14.30 26.40
C ILE A 126 -10.31 13.15 26.08
N GLN A 127 -10.00 11.92 26.49
CA GLN A 127 -10.76 10.70 26.17
C GLN A 127 -10.89 10.40 24.67
N GLU A 128 -9.88 10.76 23.88
CA GLU A 128 -9.85 10.61 22.43
C GLU A 128 -8.57 9.90 21.96
N TRP A 129 -8.61 9.39 20.74
CA TRP A 129 -7.48 8.75 20.07
C TRP A 129 -6.71 9.76 19.24
N ILE A 130 -5.42 9.90 19.48
CA ILE A 130 -4.56 10.88 18.80
C ILE A 130 -3.46 10.19 17.99
N LEU A 131 -3.22 10.68 16.77
CA LEU A 131 -2.03 10.34 15.98
C LEU A 131 -0.83 11.07 16.57
N PHE A 132 -0.02 10.37 17.36
CA PHE A 132 1.14 11.01 17.99
C PHE A 132 2.42 10.91 17.16
N LYS A 133 2.44 10.02 16.15
CA LYS A 133 3.56 9.88 15.24
C LYS A 133 3.10 9.39 13.87
N VAL A 134 3.56 10.07 12.83
CA VAL A 134 3.20 9.79 11.44
C VAL A 134 4.47 9.79 10.58
N GLU A 135 4.73 8.69 9.86
CA GLU A 135 5.79 8.57 8.86
C GLU A 135 5.13 8.13 7.53
N LEU A 136 5.03 9.03 6.55
CA LEU A 136 4.32 8.75 5.27
C LEU A 136 5.24 8.43 4.08
N ARG A 137 6.57 8.60 4.24
CA ARG A 137 7.52 8.42 3.14
C ARG A 137 7.68 6.95 2.75
N HIS A 138 7.22 6.63 1.55
CA HIS A 138 7.39 5.29 0.97
C HIS A 138 8.79 5.07 0.39
N SER A 139 9.32 3.85 0.55
CA SER A 139 10.56 3.39 -0.10
C SER A 139 10.31 2.61 -1.40
N HIS A 140 9.06 2.57 -1.86
CA HIS A 140 8.64 1.88 -3.07
C HIS A 140 7.55 2.66 -3.80
N PRO A 141 7.35 2.42 -5.11
CA PRO A 141 6.21 2.98 -5.82
C PRO A 141 4.89 2.50 -5.22
N CYS A 142 3.99 3.44 -4.95
CA CYS A 142 2.58 3.21 -4.62
C CYS A 142 1.72 3.49 -5.86
N SER A 143 0.63 2.75 -6.04
CA SER A 143 -0.24 2.95 -7.19
C SER A 143 -1.65 2.45 -6.89
N VAL A 144 -2.62 3.35 -6.98
CA VAL A 144 -4.05 3.06 -6.79
C VAL A 144 -4.51 1.95 -7.73
N ARG A 145 -4.04 1.97 -8.99
CA ARG A 145 -4.35 0.91 -9.98
C ARG A 145 -3.91 -0.48 -9.53
N LYS A 146 -2.80 -0.58 -8.80
CA LYS A 146 -2.29 -1.86 -8.28
C LYS A 146 -2.97 -2.23 -6.95
N ALA A 147 -3.61 -1.27 -6.27
CA ALA A 147 -4.23 -1.48 -4.97
C ALA A 147 -5.47 -2.39 -5.03
N VAL A 148 -6.16 -2.46 -6.17
CA VAL A 148 -7.29 -3.38 -6.41
C VAL A 148 -6.93 -4.86 -6.19
N HIS A 149 -5.65 -5.21 -6.21
CA HIS A 149 -5.18 -6.57 -6.00
C HIS A 149 -4.94 -6.91 -4.53
N TYR A 150 -4.92 -5.93 -3.61
CA TYR A 150 -4.82 -6.17 -2.18
C TYR A 150 -6.07 -6.89 -1.68
N HIS A 151 -5.86 -8.00 -0.96
CA HIS A 151 -6.97 -8.82 -0.45
C HIS A 151 -7.86 -8.02 0.49
N GLU A 152 -7.27 -7.09 1.25
CA GLU A 152 -7.92 -6.17 2.18
C GLU A 152 -8.91 -5.23 1.48
N TYR A 153 -8.78 -5.03 0.17
CA TYR A 153 -9.65 -4.16 -0.64
C TYR A 153 -10.54 -4.94 -1.60
N ARG A 154 -10.48 -6.28 -1.61
CA ARG A 154 -11.40 -7.07 -2.41
C ARG A 154 -12.78 -6.97 -1.82
N GLU A 155 -13.71 -6.39 -2.56
CA GLU A 155 -15.11 -6.46 -2.21
C GLU A 155 -15.54 -7.94 -2.20
N LEU A 156 -15.99 -8.40 -1.04
CA LEU A 156 -16.61 -9.71 -0.94
C LEU A 156 -17.86 -9.74 -1.81
N THR A 157 -18.04 -10.84 -2.54
CA THR A 157 -19.30 -11.08 -3.26
C THR A 157 -20.46 -11.11 -2.25
N MET A 158 -21.66 -10.70 -2.67
CA MET A 158 -22.85 -10.71 -1.80
C MET A 158 -23.05 -12.05 -1.10
N HIS A 159 -22.86 -13.16 -1.82
CA HIS A 159 -22.95 -14.51 -1.26
C HIS A 159 -21.91 -14.76 -0.16
N ALA A 160 -20.67 -14.28 -0.31
CA ALA A 160 -19.64 -14.43 0.71
C ALA A 160 -19.93 -13.59 1.96
N LYS A 161 -20.60 -12.44 1.82
CA LYS A 161 -21.02 -11.61 2.96
C LYS A 161 -22.10 -12.31 3.79
N CYS A 162 -23.16 -12.84 3.16
CA CYS A 162 -24.21 -13.57 3.87
C CYS A 162 -23.65 -14.76 4.65
N VAL A 163 -22.76 -15.55 4.04
CA VAL A 163 -22.14 -16.71 4.73
C VAL A 163 -21.31 -16.30 5.95
N ILE A 164 -20.68 -15.12 5.96
CA ILE A 164 -19.93 -14.64 7.14
C ILE A 164 -20.90 -14.17 8.23
N GLU A 165 -21.93 -13.39 7.87
CA GLU A 165 -22.97 -12.92 8.80
C GLU A 165 -23.69 -14.09 9.48
N ASP A 166 -24.04 -15.13 8.71
CA ASP A 166 -24.67 -16.35 9.23
C ASP A 166 -23.75 -17.12 10.20
N ASN A 167 -22.42 -17.03 10.03
CA ASN A 167 -21.45 -17.67 10.92
C ASN A 167 -21.16 -16.84 12.19
N ASP A 168 -21.27 -15.51 12.13
CA ASP A 168 -21.15 -14.64 13.31
C ASP A 168 -22.41 -14.72 14.22
N GLU A 169 -23.58 -15.00 13.64
CA GLU A 169 -24.83 -15.24 14.38
C GLU A 169 -24.82 -16.60 15.11
N VAL A 170 -24.13 -17.60 14.54
CA VAL A 170 -23.91 -18.91 15.16
C VAL A 170 -22.62 -18.88 15.97
N GLY A 171 -22.65 -18.21 17.13
CA GLY A 171 -21.50 -18.14 18.04
C GLY A 171 -20.92 -19.52 18.36
N ILE A 172 -19.70 -19.77 17.86
CA ILE A 172 -18.81 -20.86 18.28
C ILE A 172 -17.47 -20.25 18.71
#